data_AF-A0A535ZPQ3-F1
#
_entry.id   AF-A0A535ZPQ3-F1
#
_cell.length_a   1.000
_cell.length_b   1.000
_cell.length_c   1.000
_cell.angle_alpha   90.00
_cell.angle_beta   90.00
_cell.angle_gamma   90.00
#
_symmetry.space_group_name_H-M   'P 1'
#
loop_
_entity.id
_entity.type
_entity.pdbx_description
1 polymer ?
#
loop_
_entity_poly.entity_id
_entity_poly.type
_entity_poly.pdbx_seq_one_letter_code
_entity_poly.pdbx_strand_id
1 'polypeptide(L)'
;MVEPHPPQVLTPPRRRASVRLATWLSAIPGLGQLYNRQPKKAAIFLLGVVGLFLLTLNIPGATAELLAFWKPRGSAMVLLSLLVEILSLLVFMSIFFLALTFWYDAMHDARRTAQERNGEREPGGRWWLFHR
;
A
#
# COMPACT_ATOMS: atom_id res chain seq x y z
N MET A 1 37.66 -17.00 -49.05
CA MET A 1 37.40 -17.43 -47.66
C MET A 1 36.09 -16.78 -47.25
N VAL A 2 35.01 -17.56 -47.14
CA VAL A 2 33.70 -17.07 -46.70
C VAL A 2 33.67 -17.20 -45.18
N GLU A 3 33.63 -16.10 -44.45
CA GLU A 3 33.45 -16.13 -43.00
C GLU A 3 32.04 -16.67 -42.66
N PRO A 4 31.93 -17.73 -41.84
CA PRO A 4 30.63 -18.17 -41.37
C PRO A 4 30.07 -17.13 -40.39
N HIS A 5 28.94 -16.53 -40.76
CA HIS A 5 28.13 -15.70 -39.86
C HIS A 5 27.79 -16.51 -38.60
N PRO A 6 28.05 -15.99 -37.39
CA PRO A 6 27.66 -16.69 -36.18
C PRO A 6 26.13 -16.82 -36.13
N PRO A 7 25.59 -17.95 -35.66
CA PRO A 7 24.15 -18.14 -35.54
C PRO A 7 23.58 -17.06 -34.63
N GLN A 8 22.55 -16.36 -35.12
CA GLN A 8 21.79 -15.42 -34.31
C GLN A 8 21.18 -16.18 -33.14
N VAL A 9 21.72 -15.97 -31.94
CA VAL A 9 21.13 -16.47 -30.71
C VAL A 9 19.79 -15.76 -30.55
N LEU A 10 18.72 -16.41 -31.01
CA LEU A 10 17.33 -16.04 -30.73
C LEU A 10 17.15 -16.15 -29.22
N THR A 11 17.49 -15.08 -28.50
CA THR A 11 17.10 -14.93 -27.12
C THR A 11 15.57 -15.02 -27.12
N PRO A 12 14.97 -15.98 -26.40
CA PRO A 12 13.53 -16.10 -26.36
C PRO A 12 12.97 -14.74 -25.91
N PRO A 13 11.88 -14.24 -26.52
CA PRO A 13 11.31 -12.97 -26.10
C PRO A 13 11.03 -13.08 -24.61
N ARG A 14 11.79 -12.35 -23.78
CA ARG A 14 11.48 -12.22 -22.36
C ARG A 14 10.02 -11.82 -22.30
N ARG A 15 9.16 -12.70 -21.76
CA ARG A 15 7.73 -12.41 -21.57
C ARG A 15 7.64 -11.06 -20.85
N ARG A 16 7.26 -10.02 -21.59
CA ARG A 16 7.07 -8.69 -21.02
C ARG A 16 6.03 -8.81 -19.91
N ALA A 17 6.35 -8.33 -18.72
CA ALA A 17 5.41 -8.25 -17.63
C ALA A 17 4.29 -7.30 -18.03
N SER A 18 3.04 -7.74 -17.98
CA SER A 18 1.92 -6.91 -18.37
C SER A 18 1.68 -5.83 -17.31
N VAL A 19 2.11 -4.59 -17.57
CA VAL A 19 1.95 -3.44 -16.65
C VAL A 19 0.50 -3.25 -16.23
N ARG A 20 -0.43 -3.38 -17.18
CA ARG A 20 -1.87 -3.25 -16.94
C ARG A 20 -2.39 -4.29 -15.94
N LEU A 21 -1.86 -5.51 -15.99
CA LEU A 21 -2.24 -6.60 -15.09
C LEU A 21 -1.61 -6.40 -13.70
N ALA A 22 -0.37 -5.90 -13.62
CA ALA A 22 0.23 -5.49 -12.35
C ALA A 22 -0.54 -4.35 -11.67
N THR A 23 -1.06 -3.38 -12.43
CA THR A 23 -1.94 -2.31 -11.92
C THR A 23 -3.26 -2.87 -11.41
N TRP A 24 -3.94 -3.73 -12.18
CA TRP A 24 -5.19 -4.36 -11.75
C TRP A 24 -5.00 -5.24 -10.51
N LEU A 25 -3.93 -6.02 -10.44
CA LEU A 25 -3.62 -6.81 -9.25
C LEU A 25 -3.37 -5.92 -8.03
N SER A 26 -2.77 -4.75 -8.22
CA SER A 26 -2.53 -3.80 -7.12
C SER A 26 -3.78 -3.12 -6.59
N ALA A 27 -4.95 -3.35 -7.20
CA ALA A 27 -6.23 -3.05 -6.55
C ALA A 27 -6.36 -3.79 -5.21
N ILE A 28 -5.64 -4.90 -5.01
CA ILE A 28 -5.45 -5.50 -3.69
C ILE A 28 -4.01 -5.20 -3.24
N PRO A 29 -3.82 -4.57 -2.07
CA PRO A 29 -2.48 -4.21 -1.60
C PRO A 29 -1.57 -5.43 -1.52
N GLY A 30 -0.37 -5.34 -2.11
CA GLY A 30 0.63 -6.40 -2.13
C GLY A 30 0.55 -7.40 -3.30
N LEU A 31 -0.60 -7.55 -3.98
CA LEU A 31 -0.70 -8.53 -5.09
C LEU A 31 0.12 -8.14 -6.32
N GLY A 32 0.26 -6.84 -6.61
CA GLY A 32 1.13 -6.37 -7.69
C GLY A 32 2.61 -6.72 -7.43
N GLN A 33 3.06 -6.62 -6.18
CA GLN A 33 4.40 -7.03 -5.76
C GLN A 33 4.57 -8.56 -5.85
N LEU A 34 3.53 -9.34 -5.53
CA LEU A 34 3.56 -10.79 -5.67
C LEU A 34 3.70 -11.21 -7.14
N TYR A 35 2.98 -10.57 -8.05
CA TYR A 35 3.15 -10.73 -9.50
C TYR A 35 4.58 -10.40 -9.94
N ASN A 36 5.15 -9.34 -9.37
CA ASN A 36 6.53 -8.96 -9.60
C ASN A 36 7.56 -9.83 -8.85
N ARG A 37 7.18 -10.97 -8.27
CA ARG A 37 8.06 -11.86 -7.48
C ARG A 37 8.79 -11.16 -6.33
N GLN A 38 8.15 -10.18 -5.70
CA GLN A 38 8.64 -9.47 -4.51
C GLN A 38 7.78 -9.80 -3.27
N PRO A 39 7.79 -11.06 -2.77
CA PRO A 39 6.88 -11.51 -1.72
C PRO A 39 7.08 -10.80 -0.38
N LYS A 40 8.31 -10.40 -0.04
CA LYS A 40 8.58 -9.63 1.19
C LYS A 40 7.89 -8.27 1.16
N LYS A 41 7.97 -7.55 0.04
CA LYS A 41 7.28 -6.26 -0.14
C LYS A 41 5.77 -6.45 -0.19
N ALA A 42 5.30 -7.50 -0.87
CA ALA A 42 3.88 -7.85 -0.89
C ALA A 42 3.31 -8.01 0.51
N ALA A 43 4.00 -8.75 1.39
CA ALA A 43 3.60 -8.93 2.78
C ALA A 43 3.60 -7.62 3.57
N ILE A 44 4.63 -6.78 3.42
CA ILE A 44 4.70 -5.48 4.10
C ILE A 44 3.53 -4.57 3.68
N PHE A 45 3.27 -4.47 2.38
CA PHE A 45 2.18 -3.63 1.89
C PHE A 45 0.80 -4.17 2.30
N LEU A 46 0.58 -5.48 2.16
CA LEU A 46 -0.67 -6.11 2.58
C LEU A 46 -0.91 -5.92 4.08
N LEU A 47 0.05 -6.29 4.92
CA LEU A 47 -0.08 -6.20 6.38
C LEU A 47 -0.18 -4.75 6.85
N GLY A 48 0.56 -3.82 6.25
CA GLY A 48 0.48 -2.41 6.60
C GLY A 48 -0.86 -1.80 6.24
N VAL A 49 -1.38 -2.04 5.03
CA VAL A 49 -2.71 -1.53 4.64
C VAL A 49 -3.80 -2.17 5.50
N VAL A 50 -3.82 -3.50 5.61
CA VAL A 50 -4.83 -4.22 6.42
C VAL A 50 -4.76 -3.80 7.88
N GLY A 51 -3.57 -3.70 8.46
CA GLY A 51 -3.38 -3.27 9.84
C GLY A 51 -3.88 -1.85 10.10
N LEU A 52 -3.59 -0.91 9.19
CA LEU A 52 -4.09 0.46 9.29
C LEU A 52 -5.62 0.51 9.17
N PHE A 53 -6.22 -0.23 8.22
CA PHE A 53 -7.68 -0.31 8.12
C PHE A 53 -8.33 -0.92 9.35
N LEU A 54 -7.77 -2.03 9.88
CA LEU A 54 -8.27 -2.64 11.11
C LEU A 54 -8.20 -1.65 12.27
N LEU A 55 -7.09 -0.93 12.43
CA LEU A 55 -6.97 0.11 13.45
C LEU A 55 -8.04 1.19 13.25
N THR A 56 -8.18 1.72 12.02
CA THR A 56 -9.16 2.75 11.68
C THR A 56 -10.60 2.34 12.02
N LEU A 57 -11.00 1.14 11.64
CA LEU A 57 -12.37 0.64 11.85
C LEU A 57 -12.73 0.47 13.33
N ASN A 58 -11.73 0.27 14.20
CA ASN A 58 -11.96 0.10 15.64
C ASN A 58 -12.03 1.44 16.40
N ILE A 59 -11.59 2.57 15.83
CA ILE A 59 -11.55 3.86 16.53
C ILE A 59 -12.94 4.33 17.00
N PRO A 60 -14.01 4.30 16.18
CA PRO A 60 -15.34 4.71 16.64
C PRO A 60 -15.88 3.80 17.75
N GLY A 61 -15.67 2.48 17.63
CA GLY A 61 -16.08 1.50 18.64
C GLY A 61 -15.36 1.71 19.98
N ALA A 62 -14.03 1.80 19.95
CA ALA A 62 -13.23 2.07 21.14
C ALA A 62 -13.59 3.41 21.82
N THR A 63 -13.92 4.43 21.01
CA THR A 63 -14.36 5.73 21.52
C THR A 63 -15.72 5.62 22.18
N ALA A 64 -16.67 4.91 21.57
CA ALA A 64 -17.98 4.68 22.15
C ALA A 64 -17.90 3.91 23.47
N GLU A 65 -17.08 2.86 23.55
CA GLU A 65 -16.83 2.12 24.79
C GLU A 65 -16.23 2.99 25.89
N LEU A 66 -15.24 3.83 25.55
CA LEU A 66 -14.63 4.80 26.48
C LEU A 66 -15.68 5.77 27.05
N LEU A 67 -16.53 6.32 26.19
CA LEU A 67 -17.59 7.26 26.60
C LEU A 67 -18.69 6.56 27.40
N ALA A 68 -18.99 5.31 27.10
CA ALA A 68 -19.94 4.51 27.87
C ALA A 68 -19.43 4.19 29.27
N PHE A 69 -18.12 3.95 29.43
CA PHE A 69 -17.50 3.63 30.72
C PHE A 69 -17.68 4.75 31.76
N TRP A 70 -17.44 6.01 31.39
CA TRP A 70 -17.47 7.11 32.36
C TRP A 70 -18.86 7.77 32.56
N LYS A 71 -19.86 7.40 31.75
CA LYS A 71 -21.26 7.89 31.81
C LYS A 71 -21.37 9.41 32.02
N PRO A 72 -21.13 10.24 30.99
CA PRO A 72 -21.05 11.69 31.16
C PRO A 72 -22.36 12.26 31.68
N ARG A 73 -22.31 12.98 32.81
CA ARG A 73 -23.46 13.66 33.43
C ARG A 73 -23.13 15.13 33.67
N GLY A 74 -24.09 16.01 33.39
CA GLY A 74 -23.91 17.46 33.49
C GLY A 74 -23.20 18.07 32.27
N SER A 75 -23.31 19.38 32.11
CA SER A 75 -22.88 20.11 30.91
C SER A 75 -21.38 19.99 30.62
N ALA A 76 -20.53 20.03 31.64
CA ALA A 76 -19.08 19.96 31.48
C ALA A 76 -18.59 18.60 30.96
N MET A 77 -19.10 17.48 31.50
CA MET A 77 -18.72 16.13 31.03
C MET A 77 -19.26 15.85 29.63
N VAL A 78 -20.43 16.38 29.28
CA VAL A 78 -20.96 16.29 27.91
C VAL A 78 -20.04 17.04 26.94
N LEU A 79 -19.61 18.26 27.28
CA LEU A 79 -18.69 19.03 26.45
C LEU A 79 -17.34 18.31 26.26
N LEU A 80 -16.80 17.71 27.33
CA LEU A 80 -15.58 16.90 27.25
C LEU A 80 -15.77 15.68 26.33
N SER A 81 -16.92 15.02 26.40
CA SER A 81 -17.24 13.86 25.53
C SER A 81 -17.30 14.27 24.06
N LEU A 82 -17.92 15.41 23.75
CA LEU A 82 -17.93 15.96 22.38
C LEU A 82 -16.50 16.27 21.88
N LEU A 83 -15.65 16.81 22.74
CA LEU A 83 -14.25 17.05 22.38
C LEU A 83 -13.53 15.73 22.07
N VAL A 84 -13.75 14.69 22.87
CA VAL A 84 -13.19 13.35 22.64
C VAL A 84 -13.70 12.75 21.32
N GLU A 85 -14.99 12.91 20.99
CA GLU A 85 -15.54 12.47 19.70
C GLU A 85 -14.91 13.20 18.52
N ILE A 86 -14.76 14.52 18.60
CA ILE A 86 -14.09 15.31 17.56
C ILE A 86 -12.65 14.86 17.38
N LEU A 87 -11.91 14.67 18.48
CA LEU A 87 -10.53 14.17 18.42
C LEU A 87 -10.47 12.76 17.84
N SER A 88 -11.40 11.89 18.21
CA SER A 88 -11.53 10.53 17.66
C SER A 88 -11.77 10.55 16.15
N LEU A 89 -12.66 11.42 15.67
CA LEU A 89 -12.91 11.61 14.25
C LEU A 89 -11.66 12.11 13.51
N LEU A 90 -10.91 13.05 14.09
CA LEU A 90 -9.65 13.51 13.50
C LEU A 90 -8.63 12.38 13.42
N VAL A 91 -8.46 11.60 14.49
CA VAL A 91 -7.55 10.43 14.52
C VAL A 91 -7.99 9.37 13.50
N PHE A 92 -9.29 9.08 13.41
CA PHE A 92 -9.87 8.22 12.40
C PHE A 92 -9.49 8.69 10.99
N MET A 93 -9.75 9.96 10.68
CA MET A 93 -9.44 10.53 9.36
C MET A 93 -7.95 10.45 9.05
N SER A 94 -7.08 10.82 10.00
CA SER A 94 -5.63 10.77 9.81
C SER A 94 -5.13 9.36 9.50
N ILE A 95 -5.56 8.35 10.26
CA ILE A 95 -5.13 6.95 10.04
C ILE A 95 -5.74 6.40 8.74
N PHE A 96 -6.99 6.75 8.44
CA PHE A 96 -7.64 6.38 7.17
C PHE A 96 -6.88 6.93 5.96
N PHE A 97 -6.53 8.21 5.95
CA PHE A 97 -5.74 8.82 4.87
C PHE A 97 -4.33 8.24 4.79
N LEU A 98 -3.73 7.89 5.93
CA LEU A 98 -2.46 7.18 5.94
C LEU A 98 -2.59 5.79 5.30
N ALA A 99 -3.66 5.04 5.58
CA ALA A 99 -3.94 3.74 4.96
C ALA A 99 -4.09 3.87 3.45
N LEU A 100 -4.82 4.89 2.98
CA LEU A 100 -4.98 5.18 1.55
C LEU A 100 -3.66 5.56 0.89
N THR A 101 -2.84 6.37 1.56
CA THR A 101 -1.51 6.75 1.05
C THR A 101 -0.62 5.52 0.90
N PHE A 102 -0.62 4.64 1.90
CA PHE A 102 0.16 3.42 1.88
C PHE A 102 -0.32 2.42 0.81
N TRP A 103 -1.63 2.34 0.59
CA TRP A 103 -2.20 1.55 -0.50
C TRP A 103 -1.84 2.14 -1.87
N TYR A 104 -1.94 3.45 -2.03
CA TYR A 104 -1.53 4.14 -3.25
C TYR A 104 -0.05 3.89 -3.58
N ASP A 105 0.82 3.97 -2.57
CA ASP A 105 2.24 3.66 -2.69
C ASP A 105 2.48 2.21 -3.13
N ALA A 106 1.73 1.25 -2.59
CA ALA A 106 1.79 -0.14 -3.02
C ALA A 106 1.43 -0.28 -4.51
N MET A 107 0.39 0.42 -4.98
CA MET A 107 -0.01 0.38 -6.39
C MET A 107 1.05 1.00 -7.30
N HIS A 108 1.62 2.11 -6.87
CA HIS A 108 2.63 2.83 -7.64
C HIS A 108 3.97 2.07 -7.71
N ASP A 109 4.42 1.44 -6.62
CA ASP A 109 5.62 0.57 -6.57
C ASP A 109 5.46 -0.65 -7.49
N ALA A 110 4.29 -1.29 -7.50
CA ALA A 110 4.02 -2.42 -8.38
C ALA A 110 4.03 -2.03 -9.87
N ARG A 111 3.47 -0.85 -10.20
CA ARG A 111 3.49 -0.31 -11.57
C ARG A 111 4.92 0.01 -12.02
N ARG A 112 5.71 0.70 -11.19
CA ARG A 112 7.11 1.03 -11.50
C ARG A 112 7.96 -0.22 -11.71
N THR A 113 7.84 -1.20 -10.82
CA THR A 113 8.57 -2.48 -10.91
C THR A 113 8.23 -3.23 -12.20
N ALA A 114 6.97 -3.19 -12.65
CA ALA A 114 6.58 -3.82 -13.92
C ALA A 114 7.20 -3.10 -15.14
N GLN A 115 7.30 -1.77 -15.11
CA GLN A 115 7.95 -0.98 -16.16
C GLN A 115 9.47 -1.24 -16.23
N GLU A 116 10.14 -1.29 -15.07
CA GLU A 116 11.57 -1.61 -14.97
C GLU A 116 11.87 -3.01 -15.53
N ARG A 117 11.02 -4.00 -15.23
CA ARG A 117 11.14 -5.36 -15.79
C ARG A 117 10.98 -5.42 -17.31
N ASN A 118 10.21 -4.50 -17.89
CA ASN A 118 10.02 -4.40 -19.33
C ASN A 118 11.13 -3.61 -20.03
N GLY A 119 12.05 -2.98 -19.28
CA GLY A 119 13.06 -2.07 -19.82
C GLY A 119 12.46 -0.74 -20.31
N GLU A 120 11.22 -0.41 -19.92
CA GLU A 120 10.54 0.85 -20.29
C GLU A 120 11.00 2.03 -19.42
N ARG A 121 11.78 1.77 -18.36
CA ARG A 121 12.27 2.76 -17.41
C ARG A 121 13.61 2.32 -16.83
N GLU A 122 14.58 3.24 -16.76
CA GLU A 122 15.79 2.99 -15.97
C GLU A 122 15.43 2.84 -14.48
N PRO A 123 16.13 1.98 -13.72
CA PRO A 123 15.88 1.79 -12.29
C PRO A 123 16.15 3.10 -11.53
N GLY A 124 15.11 3.92 -11.38
CA GLY A 124 15.14 5.17 -10.66
C GLY A 124 15.06 4.95 -9.15
N GLY A 125 15.82 5.75 -8.40
CA GLY A 125 16.03 5.62 -6.95
C GLY A 125 14.84 5.07 -6.17
N ARG A 126 15.07 3.94 -5.48
CA ARG A 126 14.12 3.27 -4.59
C ARG A 126 13.59 4.30 -3.58
N TRP A 127 12.27 4.41 -3.43
CA TRP A 127 11.67 5.31 -2.44
C TRP A 127 12.11 4.93 -1.01
N TRP A 128 12.09 5.89 -0.07
CA TRP A 128 12.81 5.88 1.22
C TRP A 128 12.61 4.60 2.06
N LEU A 129 11.45 3.96 1.97
CA LEU A 129 11.13 2.71 2.70
C LEU A 129 11.96 1.49 2.30
N PHE A 130 12.64 1.53 1.15
CA PHE A 130 13.36 0.38 0.62
C PHE A 130 14.84 0.67 0.35
N HIS A 131 15.49 1.63 1.02
CA HIS A 131 16.96 1.72 0.98
C HIS A 131 17.60 0.62 1.84
N ARG A 132 17.67 -0.61 1.31
CA ARG A 132 18.56 -1.70 1.76
C ARG A 132 18.95 -2.57 0.58
#